data_AF-A0A2E6NNK2-F1
#
_entry.id   AF-A0A2E6NNK2-F1
#
_cell.length_a   1.000
_cell.length_b   1.000
_cell.length_c   1.000
_cell.angle_alpha   90.00
_cell.angle_beta   90.00
_cell.angle_gamma   90.00
#
_symmetry.space_group_name_H-M   'P 1'
#
loop_
_entity.id
_entity.type
_entity.pdbx_description
1 polymer ?
#
loop_
_entity_poly.entity_id
_entity_poly.type
_entity_poly.pdbx_seq_one_letter_code
_entity_poly.pdbx_strand_id
1 'polypeptide(L)' 'HCYSVLLAGAGISGGAVYGKSDRHAAFPESNPVTPEDIAATIYDLMGLESGMEITDRLDRKVHLSDGTPIREIYS' A
#
# COMPACT_ATOMS: atom_id res chain seq x y z
N HIS A 1 -9.32 13.14 -1.88
CA HIS A 1 -8.76 12.72 -3.17
C HIS A 1 -8.65 11.21 -3.19
N CYS A 2 -9.26 10.56 -4.17
CA CYS A 2 -9.36 9.11 -4.27
C CYS A 2 -9.00 8.71 -5.71
N TYR A 3 -8.28 7.61 -5.87
CA TYR A 3 -7.85 7.07 -7.16
C TYR A 3 -7.82 5.55 -7.09
N SER A 4 -7.73 4.89 -8.25
CA SER A 4 -7.65 3.45 -8.34
C SER A 4 -6.22 2.99 -8.61
N VAL A 5 -5.86 1.85 -8.03
CA VAL A 5 -4.57 1.18 -8.24
C VAL A 5 -4.82 -0.27 -8.60
N LEU A 6 -4.05 -0.79 -9.55
CA LEU A 6 -4.05 -2.19 -9.94
C LEU A 6 -2.75 -2.84 -9.49
N LEU A 7 -2.86 -3.93 -8.73
CA LEU A 7 -1.73 -4.77 -8.31
C LEU A 7 -1.91 -6.17 -8.89
N ALA A 8 -0.80 -6.84 -9.20
CA ALA A 8 -0.79 -8.21 -9.69
C ALA A 8 0.55 -8.89 -9.39
N GLY A 9 0.52 -10.22 -9.24
CA GLY A 9 1.71 -11.04 -8.98
C GLY A 9 2.11 -11.08 -7.51
N ALA A 10 3.28 -11.67 -7.22
CA ALA A 10 3.90 -11.75 -5.89
C ALA A 10 2.99 -12.27 -4.74
N GLY A 11 1.94 -13.06 -5.05
CA GLY A 11 0.98 -13.54 -4.03
C GLY A 11 -0.23 -12.65 -3.83
N ILE A 12 -0.48 -11.67 -4.71
CA ILE A 12 -1.76 -10.94 -4.76
C ILE A 12 -2.87 -11.84 -5.30
N SER A 13 -3.99 -11.89 -4.58
CA SER A 13 -5.23 -12.57 -4.98
C SER A 13 -5.82 -11.98 -6.26
N GLY A 14 -5.89 -12.79 -7.32
CA GLY A 14 -6.55 -12.40 -8.56
C GLY A 14 -8.05 -12.13 -8.34
N GLY A 15 -8.56 -11.03 -8.90
CA GLY A 15 -9.97 -10.64 -8.78
C GLY A 15 -10.34 -9.99 -7.44
N ALA A 16 -9.38 -9.77 -6.54
CA ALA A 16 -9.62 -9.00 -5.32
C ALA A 16 -9.99 -7.54 -5.64
N VAL A 17 -11.02 -7.04 -4.96
CA VAL A 17 -11.41 -5.63 -4.98
C VAL A 17 -11.42 -5.15 -3.53
N TYR A 18 -10.65 -4.10 -3.26
CA TYR A 18 -10.48 -3.58 -1.91
C TYR A 18 -10.74 -2.08 -1.85
N GLY A 19 -11.69 -1.70 -0.99
CA GLY A 19 -12.13 -0.32 -0.83
C GLY A 19 -13.07 0.18 -1.91
N LYS A 20 -13.59 1.38 -1.69
CA LYS A 20 -14.57 2.04 -2.56
C LYS A 20 -14.55 3.54 -2.30
N SER A 21 -14.75 4.34 -3.34
CA SER A 21 -14.94 5.79 -3.23
C SER A 21 -16.41 6.18 -3.02
N ASP A 22 -16.65 7.40 -2.57
CA ASP A 22 -18.00 7.96 -2.50
C ASP A 22 -18.67 8.02 -3.89
N ARG A 23 -19.97 8.33 -3.91
CA ARG A 23 -20.75 8.44 -5.17
C ARG A 23 -20.22 9.47 -6.18
N HIS A 24 -19.30 10.34 -5.76
CA HIS A 24 -18.66 11.37 -6.58
C HIS A 24 -17.21 11.02 -6.95
N ALA A 25 -16.72 9.84 -6.53
CA ALA A 25 -15.33 9.43 -6.63
C ALA A 25 -14.31 10.41 -6.00
N ALA A 26 -14.72 11.23 -5.04
CA ALA A 26 -13.88 12.29 -4.48
C ALA A 26 -13.04 11.82 -3.28
N PHE A 27 -13.62 10.98 -2.43
CA PHE A 27 -13.02 10.47 -1.20
C PHE A 27 -13.28 8.97 -1.01
N PRO A 28 -12.42 8.26 -0.27
CA PRO A 28 -12.69 6.88 0.12
C PRO A 28 -13.92 6.82 1.04
N GLU A 29 -14.87 5.95 0.71
CA GLU A 29 -16.06 5.64 1.51
C GLU A 29 -15.82 4.43 2.42
N SER A 30 -15.11 3.41 1.94
CA SER A 30 -14.77 2.21 2.71
C SER A 30 -13.32 1.79 2.47
N ASN A 31 -12.67 1.28 3.51
CA ASN A 31 -11.28 0.81 3.53
C ASN A 31 -10.34 1.84 2.87
N PRO A 32 -10.16 3.02 3.48
CA PRO A 32 -9.25 4.02 2.97
C PRO A 32 -7.83 3.46 2.92
N VAL A 33 -7.16 3.68 1.80
CA VAL A 33 -5.78 3.25 1.55
C VAL A 33 -4.96 4.47 1.19
N THR A 34 -3.83 4.63 1.87
CA THR A 34 -2.85 5.67 1.59
C THR A 34 -1.79 5.18 0.59
N PRO A 35 -1.09 6.10 -0.10
CA PRO A 35 0.09 5.72 -0.89
C PRO A 35 1.13 4.93 -0.09
N GLU A 36 1.30 5.26 1.19
CA GLU A 36 2.22 4.61 2.11
C GLU A 36 1.81 3.15 2.38
N ASP A 37 0.51 2.86 2.53
CA ASP A 37 0.00 1.48 2.68
C ASP A 37 0.30 0.63 1.44
N ILE A 38 0.21 1.24 0.25
CA ILE A 38 0.54 0.56 -1.02
C ILE A 38 2.05 0.24 -1.05
N ALA A 39 2.90 1.20 -0.70
CA ALA A 39 4.34 0.98 -0.63
C ALA A 39 4.68 -0.12 0.40
N ALA A 40 4.07 -0.07 1.58
CA ALA A 40 4.24 -1.08 2.63
C ALA A 40 3.83 -2.47 2.14
N THR A 41 2.71 -2.57 1.41
CA THR A 41 2.24 -3.81 0.78
C THR A 41 3.29 -4.38 -0.19
N ILE A 42 3.86 -3.54 -1.06
CA ILE A 42 4.90 -4.00 -2.01
C ILE A 42 6.13 -4.52 -1.27
N TYR A 43 6.60 -3.81 -0.23
CA TYR A 43 7.75 -4.26 0.56
C TYR A 43 7.48 -5.56 1.32
N ASP A 44 6.29 -5.71 1.91
CA ASP A 44 5.88 -6.92 2.62
C ASP A 44 5.86 -8.14 1.68
N LEU A 45 5.37 -7.98 0.45
CA LEU A 45 5.41 -9.02 -0.60
C LEU A 45 6.84 -9.34 -1.08
N MET A 46 7.79 -8.43 -0.92
CA MET A 46 9.21 -8.66 -1.16
C MET A 46 9.92 -9.31 0.04
N GLY A 47 9.22 -9.54 1.15
CA GLY A 47 9.79 -10.06 2.39
C GLY A 47 10.58 -9.02 3.20
N LEU A 48 10.34 -7.74 2.95
CA LEU A 48 10.97 -6.62 3.66
C LEU A 48 9.99 -6.04 4.70
N GLU A 49 10.51 -5.71 5.87
CA GLU A 49 9.75 -4.99 6.88
C GLU A 49 9.55 -3.53 6.42
N SER A 50 8.30 -3.07 6.31
CA SER A 50 7.99 -1.71 5.84
C SER A 50 8.57 -0.63 6.75
N GLY A 51 8.64 -0.89 8.06
CA GLY A 51 9.25 0.02 9.04
C GLY A 51 10.78 0.01 9.08
N MET A 52 11.45 -0.75 8.20
CA MET A 52 12.91 -0.80 8.16
C MET A 52 13.51 0.57 7.86
N GLU A 53 14.50 0.98 8.65
CA GLU A 53 15.26 2.21 8.41
C GLU A 53 16.27 2.04 7.27
N ILE A 54 16.24 2.98 6.33
CA ILE A 54 17.25 3.18 5.30
C ILE A 54 17.91 4.55 5.45
N THR A 55 19.11 4.67 4.91
CA THR A 55 19.79 5.97 4.77
C THR A 55 19.54 6.50 3.37
N ASP A 56 18.99 7.71 3.25
CA ASP A 56 18.76 8.36 1.96
C ASP A 56 20.03 9.04 1.41
N ARG A 57 19.89 9.72 0.26
CA ARG A 57 21.03 10.39 -0.42
C ARG A 57 21.57 11.62 0.33
N LEU A 58 20.85 12.10 1.34
CA LEU A 58 21.20 13.24 2.18
C LEU A 58 21.69 12.80 3.56
N ASP A 59 22.01 11.51 3.72
CA ASP A 59 22.46 10.89 4.97
C ASP A 59 21.41 10.93 6.10
N ARG A 60 20.12 10.95 5.74
CA ARG A 60 19.02 10.93 6.72
C ARG A 60 18.52 9.51 6.91
N LYS A 61 18.21 9.16 8.15
CA LYS A 61 17.47 7.93 8.49
C LYS A 61 15.99 8.14 8.22
N VAL A 62 15.42 7.28 7.38
CA VAL A 62 13.99 7.27 7.01
C VAL A 62 13.49 5.83 6.95
N HIS A 63 12.21 5.60 7.19
CA HIS A 63 11.61 4.28 6.98
C HIS A 63 11.37 4.00 5.49
N LEU A 64 11.32 2.73 5.10
CA LEU A 64 10.89 2.32 3.76
C LEU A 64 9.45 2.75 3.47
N SER A 65 8.54 2.57 4.44
CA SER A 65 7.19 3.13 4.43
C SER A 65 6.62 3.19 5.86
N ASP A 66 5.91 4.26 6.18
CA ASP A 66 5.15 4.39 7.43
C ASP A 66 3.74 3.78 7.35
N GLY A 67 3.39 3.19 6.19
CA GLY A 67 2.08 2.57 5.96
C GLY A 67 1.96 1.15 6.52
N THR A 68 0.73 0.65 6.49
CA THR A 68 0.40 -0.73 6.89
C THR A 68 0.11 -1.58 5.64
N PRO A 69 0.75 -2.75 5.48
CA PRO A 69 0.46 -3.66 4.37
C PRO A 69 -1.01 -4.10 4.34
N ILE A 70 -1.62 -4.08 3.14
CA ILE A 70 -2.99 -4.51 2.90
C ILE A 70 -2.97 -6.03 2.71
N ARG A 71 -2.93 -6.78 3.81
CA ARG A 71 -2.77 -8.25 3.75
C ARG A 71 -4.04 -8.96 3.28
N GLU A 72 -5.18 -8.28 3.32
CA GLU A 72 -6.48 -8.77 2.88
C GLU A 72 -6.54 -9.06 1.37
N ILE A 73 -5.60 -8.53 0.58
CA ILE A 73 -5.53 -8.76 -0.87
C ILE A 73 -4.54 -9.87 -1.24
N TYR A 74 -3.97 -10.59 -0.28
CA TYR A 74 -3.04 -11.69 -0.55
C TYR A 74 -3.79 -13.00 -0.87
N SER A 75 -3.08 -13.98 -1.46
CA SER A 75 -3.58 -15.30 -1.86
C SER A 75 -3.53 -16.34 -0.76
#